data_AF-A0A6V7MGI6-F1
#
_entry.id   AF-A0A6V7MGI6-F1
#
_cell.length_a   1.000
_cell.length_b   1.000
_cell.length_c   1.000
_cell.angle_alpha   90.00
_cell.angle_beta   90.00
_cell.angle_gamma   90.00
#
_symmetry.space_group_name_H-M   'P 1'
#
loop_
_entity.id
_entity.type
_entity.pdbx_description
1 polymer ?
#
loop_
_entity_poly.entity_id
_entity_poly.type
_entity_poly.pdbx_seq_one_letter_code
_entity_poly.pdbx_strand_id
1 'polypeptide(L)' 'GDSGGPFIVNNEVAGIISWSISCGFGQPEGYTRVYYFKDWINSIIVA' A
#
# COMPACT_ATOMS: atom_id res chain seq x y z
N GLY A 1 1.43 12.52 -6.95
CA GLY A 1 1.48 11.57 -8.08
C GLY A 1 2.11 10.30 -7.58
N ASP A 2 1.49 9.70 -6.55
CA ASP A 2 2.13 8.72 -5.66
C ASP A 2 1.29 7.44 -5.56
N SER A 3 0.09 7.44 -6.16
CA SER A 3 -0.82 6.31 -6.22
C SER A 3 -0.12 5.07 -6.80
N GLY A 4 -0.24 3.94 -6.10
CA GLY A 4 0.46 2.70 -6.46
C GLY A 4 1.85 2.55 -5.84
N GLY A 5 2.39 3.59 -5.19
CA GLY A 5 3.69 3.52 -4.51
C GLY A 5 3.68 2.59 -3.29
N PRO A 6 4.82 1.94 -2.96
CA PRO A 6 4.91 1.01 -1.84
C PRO A 6 5.09 1.73 -0.50
N PHE A 7 4.37 1.24 0.51
CA PHE A 7 4.63 1.56 1.92
C PHE A 7 5.35 0.38 2.58
N ILE A 8 6.60 0.60 2.96
CA ILE A 8 7.51 -0.44 3.47
C ILE A 8 7.61 -0.36 4.99
N VAL A 9 7.41 -1.50 5.67
CA VAL A 9 7.62 -1.66 7.11
C VAL A 9 8.45 -2.92 7.32
N ASN A 10 9.54 -2.83 8.10
CA ASN A 10 10.44 -3.96 8.36
C ASN A 10 10.89 -4.70 7.08
N ASN A 11 11.19 -3.94 6.03
CA ASN A 11 11.63 -4.46 4.73
C ASN A 11 10.57 -5.29 3.97
N GLU A 12 9.28 -5.18 4.34
CA GLU A 12 8.14 -5.79 3.68
C GLU A 12 7.15 -4.73 3.16
N VAL A 13 6.44 -5.01 2.06
CA VAL A 13 5.39 -4.13 1.54
C VAL A 13 4.12 -4.28 2.40
N ALA A 14 3.90 -3.34 3.30
CA ALA A 14 2.74 -3.32 4.19
C ALA A 14 1.50 -2.68 3.52
N GLY A 15 1.72 -1.72 2.62
CA GLY A 15 0.65 -0.98 1.97
C GLY A 15 0.98 -0.49 0.56
N ILE A 16 -0.06 -0.10 -0.18
CA ILE A 16 0.03 0.55 -1.49
C ILE A 16 -0.73 1.87 -1.41
N ILE A 17 -0.14 2.99 -1.82
CA ILE A 17 -0.79 4.31 -1.74
C ILE A 17 -2.08 4.30 -2.57
N SER A 18 -3.21 4.56 -1.90
CA SER A 18 -4.54 4.65 -2.53
C SER A 18 -4.95 6.09 -2.72
N TRP A 19 -4.89 6.90 -1.65
CA TRP A 19 -5.19 8.32 -1.69
C TRP A 19 -4.22 9.08 -0.79
N SER A 20 -3.83 10.26 -1.24
CA SER A 20 -3.09 11.23 -0.45
C SER A 20 -3.83 12.55 -0.47
N ILE A 21 -3.83 13.22 0.68
CA ILE A 21 -4.22 14.63 0.76
C ILE A 21 -2.94 15.43 0.60
N SER A 22 -3.04 16.64 0.02
CA SER A 22 -1.94 17.58 -0.17
C SER A 22 -0.96 17.58 1.01
N CYS A 23 0.34 17.63 0.71
CA CYS A 23 1.38 17.60 1.72
C CYS A 23 1.21 18.75 2.74
N GLY A 24 1.45 18.46 4.02
CA GLY A 24 1.50 19.49 5.08
C GLY A 24 0.22 19.72 5.88
N PHE A 25 -0.85 18.95 5.65
CA PHE A 25 -2.11 19.07 6.41
C PHE A 25 -2.15 18.27 7.72
N GLY A 26 -1.07 17.55 8.06
CA GLY A 26 -1.02 16.69 9.25
C GLY A 26 -1.99 15.51 9.23
N GLN A 27 -2.65 15.25 8.09
CA GLN A 27 -3.53 14.13 7.88
C GLN A 27 -2.73 12.93 7.36
N PRO A 28 -3.04 11.71 7.82
CA PRO A 28 -2.42 10.51 7.29
C PRO A 28 -2.87 10.27 5.84
N GLU A 29 -2.00 9.62 5.07
CA GLU A 29 -2.33 9.07 3.75
C GLU A 29 -3.07 7.74 3.89
N GLY A 30 -3.89 7.42 2.89
CA GLY A 30 -4.61 6.16 2.81
C GLY A 30 -3.84 5.12 2.00
N TYR A 31 -3.64 3.94 2.59
CA TYR A 31 -2.98 2.81 1.95
C TYR A 31 -3.92 1.61 1.85
N THR A 32 -3.90 0.94 0.70
CA THR A 32 -4.45 -0.41 0.54
C THR A 32 -3.61 -1.38 1.35
N ARG A 33 -4.22 -2.11 2.28
CA ARG A 33 -3.52 -3.08 3.15
C ARG A 33 -3.13 -4.34 2.39
N VAL A 34 -1.85 -4.51 2.08
CA VAL A 34 -1.34 -5.65 1.29
C VAL A 34 -1.72 -6.98 1.93
N TYR A 35 -1.59 -7.09 3.25
CA TYR A 35 -1.90 -8.33 3.98
C TYR A 35 -3.32 -8.84 3.76
N TYR A 36 -4.30 -7.95 3.59
CA TYR A 36 -5.70 -8.33 3.35
C TYR A 36 -5.89 -9.06 2.01
N PHE A 37 -5.05 -8.76 1.02
CA PHE A 37 -5.11 -9.32 -0.32
C PHE A 37 -4.04 -10.39 -0.58
N LYS A 38 -3.30 -10.81 0.45
CA LYS A 38 -2.13 -11.70 0.32
C LYS A 38 -2.47 -12.99 -0.43
N ASP A 39 -3.59 -13.63 -0.10
CA ASP A 39 -4.01 -14.89 -0.74
C ASP A 39 -4.35 -14.70 -2.22
N TRP A 40 -5.09 -13.63 -2.54
CA TRP A 40 -5.39 -13.28 -3.93
C TRP A 40 -4.11 -12.97 -4.71
N ILE A 41 -3.21 -12.16 -4.16
CA ILE A 41 -1.91 -11.88 -4.78
C ILE A 41 -1.16 -13.18 -5.06
N ASN A 42 -1.02 -14.04 -4.04
CA ASN A 42 -0.31 -15.32 -4.17
C ASN A 42 -0.96 -16.22 -5.24
N SER A 43 -2.29 -16.25 -5.36
CA SER A 43 -2.97 -17.02 -6.41
C SER A 43 -2.66 -16.55 -7.84
N ILE A 44 -2.13 -15.34 -8.01
CA ILE A 44 -1.74 -14.77 -9.30
C ILE A 44 -0.24 -14.93 -9.56
N ILE A 45 0.60 -14.72 -8.54
CA ILE A 45 2.07 -14.70 -8.71
C ILE A 45 2.76 -16.03 -8.43
N VAL A 46 2.15 -16.89 -7.61
CA VAL A 46 2.62 -18.25 -7.33
C VAL A 46 1.61 -19.19 -7.98
N ALA A 47 1.84 -19.53 -9.25
CA ALA A 47 1.06 -20.52 -9.98
C ALA A 47 1.23 -21.92 -9.39
#